data_AF-A0A3D2W4W6-F1
#
_entry.id   AF-A0A3D2W4W6-F1
#
_cell.length_a   1.000
_cell.length_b   1.000
_cell.length_c   1.000
_cell.angle_alpha   90.00
_cell.angle_beta   90.00
_cell.angle_gamma   90.00
#
_symmetry.space_group_name_H-M   'P 1'
#
loop_
_entity.id
_entity.type
_entity.pdbx_description
1 polymer ?
#
loop_
_entity_poly.entity_id
_entity_poly.type
_entity_poly.pdbx_seq_one_letter_code
_entity_poly.pdbx_strand_id
1 'polypeptide(L)'
;MKLVNVTTTHEERNLLHAALADFSQGGARARYAAWLEARGDQRRAEVVRATIEAFHHLSLDAIRHSEDVADWERMIAVPMLKTFIRATSDYSSDQARALRDLAFSRLRPALYMTHAPAPSEPEIGASYLWGLPDMAEGEAWPKTRELSDWFDARSQIPQDLHCGFLGQIAFADMKDSVLGKELPSFGGFAVFQITEADELGIVEVLVRPWARTAALARRAPPPDLVEDRFGQQINSPQSAHVMELREVLSLPDARDGPFAKWIPDCGYGERHEKVYRFLQDACDADVEDHGGYLGFGGYLKATSGNDPSLDTQSLRLAVLPSSPEAGLVHFAVPAGDLELGRLDRVQYVWNDWDA
;
A
#
# COMPACT_ATOMS: atom_id res chain seq x y z
N MET A 1 5.43 -12.47 -9.65
CA MET A 1 5.18 -11.90 -8.31
C MET A 1 5.10 -13.01 -7.27
N LYS A 2 5.59 -12.78 -6.05
CA LYS A 2 5.38 -13.69 -4.91
C LYS A 2 4.50 -12.99 -3.88
N LEU A 3 3.48 -13.67 -3.38
CA LEU A 3 2.59 -13.15 -2.33
C LEU A 3 2.75 -14.02 -1.08
N VAL A 4 3.10 -13.39 0.05
CA VAL A 4 3.19 -14.03 1.37
C VAL A 4 1.86 -13.81 2.08
N ASN A 5 0.99 -14.82 2.02
CA ASN A 5 -0.33 -14.79 2.62
C ASN A 5 -0.29 -15.21 4.09
N VAL A 6 -1.07 -14.54 4.93
CA VAL A 6 -1.31 -14.92 6.34
C VAL A 6 -2.49 -15.86 6.51
N THR A 7 -3.16 -16.19 5.40
CA THR A 7 -4.33 -17.07 5.35
C THR A 7 -4.12 -18.20 4.34
N THR A 8 -4.84 -19.29 4.53
CA THR A 8 -4.69 -20.52 3.73
C THR A 8 -5.83 -20.73 2.75
N THR A 9 -7.01 -20.14 3.00
CA THR A 9 -8.22 -20.36 2.20
C THR A 9 -8.95 -19.06 1.86
N HIS A 10 -9.75 -19.08 0.78
CA HIS A 10 -10.59 -17.94 0.40
C HIS A 10 -11.61 -17.57 1.49
N GLU A 11 -12.19 -18.56 2.15
CA GLU A 11 -13.14 -18.35 3.25
C GLU A 11 -12.48 -17.65 4.44
N GLU A 12 -11.28 -18.08 4.81
CA GLU A 12 -10.50 -17.45 5.88
C GLU A 12 -10.23 -15.98 5.58
N ARG A 13 -9.86 -15.64 4.34
CA ARG A 13 -9.63 -14.25 3.91
C ARG A 13 -10.85 -13.38 4.08
N ASN A 14 -12.02 -13.90 3.67
CA ASN A 14 -13.27 -13.15 3.77
C ASN A 14 -13.65 -12.87 5.23
N LEU A 15 -13.41 -13.84 6.12
CA LEU A 15 -13.66 -13.70 7.55
C LEU A 15 -12.65 -12.76 8.20
N LEU A 16 -11.36 -12.90 7.88
CA LEU A 16 -10.30 -12.04 8.41
C LEU A 16 -10.49 -10.59 7.96
N HIS A 17 -10.81 -10.34 6.69
CA HIS A 17 -11.11 -9.00 6.16
C HIS A 17 -12.21 -8.30 6.98
N ALA A 18 -13.30 -9.01 7.27
CA ALA A 18 -14.39 -8.46 8.08
C ALA A 18 -13.99 -8.25 9.55
N ALA A 19 -13.01 -9.01 10.06
CA ALA A 19 -12.56 -8.97 11.44
C ALA A 19 -11.53 -7.86 11.74
N LEU A 20 -10.89 -7.27 10.72
CA LEU A 20 -9.74 -6.36 10.91
C LEU A 20 -10.06 -5.20 11.86
N ALA A 21 -11.17 -4.50 11.64
CA ALA A 21 -11.59 -3.33 12.42
C ALA A 21 -12.75 -3.60 13.41
N ASP A 22 -13.28 -4.83 13.48
CA ASP A 22 -14.40 -5.17 14.36
C ASP A 22 -13.92 -5.86 15.64
N PHE A 23 -13.75 -5.09 16.72
CA PHE A 23 -13.38 -5.61 18.04
C PHE A 23 -14.58 -5.87 18.95
N SER A 24 -15.81 -5.91 18.43
CA SER A 24 -16.99 -6.17 19.26
C SER A 24 -17.06 -7.63 19.75
N GLN A 25 -17.60 -7.85 20.95
CA GLN A 25 -17.67 -9.16 21.61
C GLN A 25 -18.50 -10.22 20.83
N GLY A 26 -19.39 -9.80 19.93
CA GLY A 26 -20.21 -10.68 19.08
C GLY A 26 -20.02 -10.44 17.58
N GLY A 27 -18.98 -9.69 17.21
CA GLY A 27 -18.75 -9.20 15.85
C GLY A 27 -18.14 -10.22 14.89
N ALA A 28 -17.68 -9.71 13.76
CA ALA A 28 -16.94 -10.44 12.74
C ALA A 28 -15.68 -11.10 13.30
N ARG A 29 -14.94 -10.43 14.20
CA ARG A 29 -13.74 -11.01 14.82
C ARG A 29 -14.06 -12.17 15.76
N ALA A 30 -15.15 -12.10 16.52
CA ALA A 30 -15.62 -13.22 17.33
C ALA A 30 -16.06 -14.42 16.44
N ARG A 31 -16.73 -14.14 15.31
CA ARG A 31 -17.07 -15.17 14.31
C ARG A 31 -15.84 -15.80 13.67
N TYR A 32 -14.81 -15.01 13.38
CA TYR A 32 -13.54 -15.52 12.85
C TYR A 32 -12.86 -16.46 13.85
N ALA A 33 -12.82 -16.10 15.14
CA ALA A 33 -12.31 -16.99 16.19
C ALA A 33 -13.09 -18.31 16.26
N ALA A 34 -14.43 -18.25 16.24
CA ALA A 34 -15.26 -19.46 16.25
C ALA A 34 -15.04 -20.35 15.02
N TRP A 35 -14.81 -19.74 13.85
CA TRP A 35 -14.49 -20.46 12.63
C TRP A 35 -13.12 -21.18 12.72
N LEU A 36 -12.10 -20.53 13.26
CA LEU A 36 -10.78 -21.13 13.51
C LEU A 36 -10.89 -22.35 14.43
N GLU A 37 -11.62 -22.22 15.55
CA GLU A 37 -11.88 -23.30 16.49
C GLU A 37 -12.64 -24.47 15.84
N ALA A 38 -13.66 -24.19 15.03
CA ALA A 38 -14.40 -25.22 14.28
C ALA A 38 -13.53 -25.97 13.25
N ARG A 39 -12.41 -25.37 12.80
CA ARG A 39 -11.39 -25.98 11.94
C ARG A 39 -10.26 -26.67 12.71
N GLY A 40 -10.33 -26.69 14.04
CA GLY A 40 -9.31 -27.29 14.91
C GLY A 40 -8.12 -26.38 15.21
N ASP A 41 -8.14 -25.12 14.80
CA ASP A 41 -7.08 -24.13 15.06
C ASP A 41 -7.36 -23.39 16.37
N GLN A 42 -7.34 -24.14 17.47
CA GLN A 42 -7.64 -23.63 18.82
C GLN A 42 -6.72 -22.47 19.21
N ARG A 43 -5.44 -22.59 18.86
CA ARG A 43 -4.42 -21.60 19.21
C ARG A 43 -4.74 -20.24 18.59
N ARG A 44 -4.99 -20.18 17.28
CA ARG A 44 -5.31 -18.89 16.62
C ARG A 44 -6.67 -18.37 17.08
N ALA A 45 -7.65 -19.24 17.34
CA ALA A 45 -8.93 -18.83 17.92
C ALA A 45 -8.76 -18.13 19.29
N GLU A 46 -7.92 -18.68 20.17
CA GLU A 46 -7.60 -18.09 21.47
C GLU A 46 -6.91 -16.74 21.35
N VAL A 47 -5.92 -16.60 20.46
CA VAL A 47 -5.26 -15.30 20.21
C VAL A 47 -6.26 -14.27 19.71
N VAL A 48 -7.15 -14.61 18.77
CA VAL A 48 -8.18 -13.68 18.27
C VAL A 48 -9.11 -13.24 19.42
N ARG A 49 -9.56 -14.15 20.29
CA ARG A 49 -10.38 -13.80 21.46
C ARG A 49 -9.62 -12.91 22.45
N ALA A 50 -8.35 -13.20 22.68
CA ALA A 50 -7.48 -12.39 23.50
C ALA A 50 -7.35 -10.95 22.96
N THR A 51 -7.32 -10.75 21.62
CA THR A 51 -7.33 -9.39 21.07
C THR A 51 -8.62 -8.63 21.38
N ILE A 52 -9.77 -9.30 21.42
CA ILE A 52 -11.05 -8.69 21.81
C ILE A 52 -10.99 -8.30 23.29
N GLU A 53 -10.54 -9.20 24.16
CA GLU A 53 -10.40 -8.92 25.59
C GLU A 53 -9.42 -7.77 25.87
N ALA A 54 -8.22 -7.82 25.28
CA ALA A 54 -7.22 -6.78 25.40
C ALA A 54 -7.74 -5.42 24.91
N PHE A 55 -8.48 -5.41 23.79
CA PHE A 55 -9.12 -4.21 23.28
C PHE A 55 -10.07 -3.59 24.31
N HIS A 56 -11.01 -4.37 24.87
CA HIS A 56 -12.03 -3.85 25.80
C HIS A 56 -11.50 -3.49 27.19
N HIS A 57 -10.57 -4.28 27.71
CA HIS A 57 -10.05 -4.13 29.07
C HIS A 57 -8.75 -3.33 29.15
N LEU A 58 -8.12 -3.01 28.01
CA LEU A 58 -6.80 -2.37 27.93
C LEU A 58 -5.76 -3.12 28.78
N SER A 59 -5.80 -4.45 28.73
CA SER A 59 -4.93 -5.33 29.52
C SER A 59 -4.00 -6.11 28.62
N LEU A 60 -2.70 -6.08 28.94
CA LEU A 60 -1.70 -6.90 28.26
C LEU A 60 -1.82 -8.38 28.62
N ASP A 61 -2.39 -8.71 29.78
CA ASP A 61 -2.43 -10.08 30.31
C ASP A 61 -3.09 -11.05 29.32
N ALA A 62 -4.13 -10.59 28.62
CA ALA A 62 -4.84 -11.37 27.63
C ALA A 62 -3.95 -11.79 26.44
N ILE A 63 -2.99 -10.95 26.02
CA ILE A 63 -2.19 -11.13 24.78
C ILE A 63 -0.72 -11.47 25.05
N ARG A 64 -0.37 -11.91 26.27
CA ARG A 64 1.03 -12.19 26.68
C ARG A 64 1.68 -13.38 25.96
N HIS A 65 0.91 -14.33 25.43
CA HIS A 65 1.41 -15.62 24.95
C HIS A 65 1.46 -15.79 23.43
N SER A 66 1.29 -14.70 22.67
CA SER A 66 1.33 -14.72 21.21
C SER A 66 2.72 -14.26 20.72
N GLU A 67 3.58 -15.21 20.36
CA GLU A 67 4.93 -14.93 19.84
C GLU A 67 5.33 -15.79 18.63
N ASP A 68 4.47 -16.68 18.10
CA ASP A 68 4.91 -17.67 17.10
C ASP A 68 4.43 -17.44 15.65
N VAL A 69 3.48 -16.52 15.38
CA VAL A 69 3.05 -16.25 13.99
C VAL A 69 3.10 -14.75 13.67
N ALA A 70 4.31 -14.22 13.53
CA ALA A 70 4.56 -12.77 13.37
C ALA A 70 3.65 -12.10 12.33
N ASP A 71 3.55 -12.65 11.11
CA ASP A 71 2.79 -12.01 10.03
C ASP A 71 1.27 -12.07 10.24
N TRP A 72 0.73 -13.20 10.69
CA TRP A 72 -0.71 -13.32 10.96
C TRP A 72 -1.14 -12.50 12.18
N GLU A 73 -0.34 -12.50 13.25
CA GLU A 73 -0.61 -11.72 14.45
C GLU A 73 -0.63 -10.21 14.16
N ARG A 74 0.21 -9.73 13.23
CA ARG A 74 0.14 -8.36 12.70
C ARG A 74 -1.22 -8.08 12.07
N MET A 75 -1.74 -8.98 11.24
CA MET A 75 -3.04 -8.81 10.58
C MET A 75 -4.23 -8.81 11.55
N ILE A 76 -4.10 -9.39 12.74
CA ILE A 76 -5.10 -9.25 13.82
C ILE A 76 -4.74 -8.18 14.85
N ALA A 77 -3.81 -7.26 14.53
CA ALA A 77 -3.42 -6.09 15.31
C ALA A 77 -2.82 -6.39 16.71
N VAL A 78 -2.23 -7.56 16.92
CA VAL A 78 -1.61 -7.91 18.20
C VAL A 78 -0.47 -6.94 18.60
N PRO A 79 0.53 -6.65 17.73
CA PRO A 79 1.61 -5.72 18.09
C PRO A 79 1.06 -4.33 18.39
N MET A 80 0.09 -3.88 17.59
CA MET A 80 -0.55 -2.58 17.75
C MET A 80 -1.28 -2.47 19.08
N LEU A 81 -2.03 -3.49 19.51
CA LEU A 81 -2.69 -3.52 20.82
C LEU A 81 -1.67 -3.49 21.96
N LYS A 82 -0.59 -4.30 21.87
CA LYS A 82 0.48 -4.30 22.88
C LYS A 82 1.09 -2.89 23.00
N THR A 83 1.39 -2.26 21.88
CA THR A 83 1.96 -0.91 21.84
C THR A 83 0.99 0.14 22.36
N PHE A 84 -0.28 0.09 21.96
CA PHE A 84 -1.33 0.99 22.43
C PHE A 84 -1.44 0.97 23.95
N ILE A 85 -1.67 -0.22 24.52
CA ILE A 85 -1.91 -0.39 25.95
C ILE A 85 -0.71 0.12 26.77
N ARG A 86 0.52 -0.12 26.29
CA ARG A 86 1.75 0.39 26.92
C ARG A 86 1.84 1.91 26.81
N ALA A 87 1.59 2.46 25.63
CA ALA A 87 1.74 3.88 25.36
C ALA A 87 0.66 4.74 26.04
N THR A 88 -0.49 4.14 26.38
CA THR A 88 -1.58 4.82 27.09
C THR A 88 -1.63 4.52 28.58
N SER A 89 -0.59 3.95 29.19
CA SER A 89 -0.62 3.51 30.60
C SER A 89 -0.85 4.65 31.60
N ASP A 90 -0.47 5.87 31.23
CA ASP A 90 -0.62 7.07 32.04
C ASP A 90 -1.93 7.85 31.74
N TYR A 91 -2.76 7.38 30.79
CA TYR A 91 -4.01 8.03 30.40
C TYR A 91 -5.11 7.70 31.41
N SER A 92 -6.11 8.57 31.51
CA SER A 92 -7.39 8.14 32.11
C SER A 92 -8.04 7.07 31.24
N SER A 93 -8.81 6.16 31.85
CA SER A 93 -9.46 5.07 31.11
C SER A 93 -10.37 5.55 29.99
N ASP A 94 -11.07 6.68 30.17
CA ASP A 94 -11.97 7.23 29.15
C ASP A 94 -11.19 7.82 27.96
N GLN A 95 -10.09 8.53 28.21
CA GLN A 95 -9.22 9.05 27.16
C GLN A 95 -8.59 7.92 26.34
N ALA A 96 -8.07 6.89 27.01
CA ALA A 96 -7.50 5.73 26.33
C ALA A 96 -8.54 5.01 25.46
N ARG A 97 -9.76 4.82 25.96
CA ARG A 97 -10.85 4.19 25.18
C ARG A 97 -11.26 5.02 23.98
N ALA A 98 -11.39 6.34 24.13
CA ALA A 98 -11.73 7.23 23.01
C ALA A 98 -10.66 7.18 21.91
N LEU A 99 -9.38 7.28 22.28
CA LEU A 99 -8.28 7.21 21.31
C LEU A 99 -8.18 5.83 20.64
N ARG A 100 -8.38 4.76 21.40
CA ARG A 100 -8.42 3.37 20.90
C ARG A 100 -9.50 3.23 19.81
N ASP A 101 -10.72 3.66 20.10
CA ASP A 101 -11.85 3.50 19.18
C ASP A 101 -11.64 4.33 17.90
N LEU A 102 -11.08 5.53 18.03
CA LEU A 102 -10.69 6.36 16.88
C LEU A 102 -9.62 5.69 16.02
N ALA A 103 -8.52 5.21 16.61
CA ALA A 103 -7.41 4.64 15.86
C ALA A 103 -7.79 3.29 15.21
N PHE A 104 -8.33 2.34 15.98
CA PHE A 104 -8.58 0.98 15.51
C PHE A 104 -9.76 0.87 14.54
N SER A 105 -10.70 1.83 14.55
CA SER A 105 -11.77 1.90 13.53
C SER A 105 -11.26 2.31 12.13
N ARG A 106 -9.98 2.70 12.01
CA ARG A 106 -9.35 3.11 10.75
C ARG A 106 -8.43 2.06 10.17
N LEU A 107 -8.22 0.92 10.82
CA LEU A 107 -7.36 -0.15 10.30
C LEU A 107 -7.85 -0.60 8.93
N ARG A 108 -6.91 -0.66 7.97
CA ARG A 108 -7.15 -1.20 6.64
C ARG A 108 -6.11 -2.26 6.29
N PRO A 109 -6.48 -3.27 5.48
CA PRO A 109 -5.49 -4.16 4.90
C PRO A 109 -4.64 -3.39 3.90
N ALA A 110 -3.38 -3.76 3.81
CA ALA A 110 -2.44 -3.27 2.83
C ALA A 110 -1.47 -4.40 2.46
N LEU A 111 -0.73 -4.18 1.38
CA LEU A 111 0.39 -5.02 0.99
C LEU A 111 1.65 -4.17 1.06
N TYR A 112 2.64 -4.64 1.80
CA TYR A 112 4.01 -4.15 1.70
C TYR A 112 4.72 -4.84 0.53
N MET A 113 5.61 -4.12 -0.16
CA MET A 113 6.33 -4.60 -1.33
C MET A 113 7.84 -4.54 -1.14
N THR A 114 8.53 -5.62 -1.48
CA THR A 114 9.96 -5.59 -1.81
C THR A 114 10.16 -6.02 -3.26
N HIS A 115 11.33 -5.75 -3.83
CA HIS A 115 11.64 -6.17 -5.19
C HIS A 115 13.08 -6.65 -5.35
N ALA A 116 13.30 -7.49 -6.35
CA ALA A 116 14.62 -7.96 -6.75
C ALA A 116 14.70 -8.14 -8.27
N PRO A 117 15.90 -8.12 -8.87
CA PRO A 117 16.06 -8.40 -10.30
C PRO A 117 15.35 -9.70 -10.71
N ALA A 118 14.64 -9.66 -11.83
CA ALA A 118 13.93 -10.82 -12.33
C ALA A 118 14.95 -11.86 -12.86
N PRO A 119 14.80 -13.16 -12.53
CA PRO A 119 15.70 -14.20 -13.00
C PRO A 119 15.55 -14.48 -14.50
N SER A 120 14.40 -14.10 -15.07
CA SER A 120 14.05 -14.23 -16.48
C SER A 120 13.06 -13.13 -16.85
N GLU A 121 12.80 -13.00 -18.15
CA GLU A 121 11.76 -12.10 -18.64
C GLU A 121 10.38 -12.46 -18.02
N PRO A 122 9.62 -11.49 -17.48
CA PRO A 122 8.30 -11.75 -16.92
C PRO A 122 7.30 -12.28 -17.96
N GLU A 123 6.33 -13.08 -17.52
CA GLU A 123 5.21 -13.50 -18.37
C GLU A 123 4.34 -12.30 -18.78
N ILE A 124 3.70 -12.38 -19.95
CA ILE A 124 2.82 -11.32 -20.45
C ILE A 124 1.63 -11.12 -19.49
N GLY A 125 1.45 -9.89 -19.04
CA GLY A 125 0.38 -9.46 -18.14
C GLY A 125 0.59 -9.84 -16.67
N ALA A 126 1.77 -10.33 -16.30
CA ALA A 126 2.15 -10.52 -14.90
C ALA A 126 2.51 -9.18 -14.24
N SER A 127 2.50 -9.12 -12.91
CA SER A 127 2.98 -7.95 -12.18
C SER A 127 4.51 -7.92 -12.07
N TYR A 128 5.13 -6.80 -12.46
CA TYR A 128 6.58 -6.55 -12.35
C TYR A 128 6.89 -5.05 -12.41
N LEU A 129 8.10 -4.69 -11.97
CA LEU A 129 8.65 -3.34 -12.11
C LEU A 129 9.69 -3.31 -13.25
N TRP A 130 9.74 -2.20 -13.97
CA TRP A 130 10.66 -1.94 -15.07
C TRP A 130 10.64 -3.02 -16.18
N GLY A 131 11.61 -3.03 -17.09
CA GLY A 131 11.57 -3.89 -18.27
C GLY A 131 10.81 -3.26 -19.43
N LEU A 132 10.09 -4.08 -20.18
CA LEU A 132 9.25 -3.64 -21.30
C LEU A 132 7.78 -3.79 -20.94
N PRO A 133 6.90 -2.83 -21.28
CA PRO A 133 5.48 -2.92 -20.97
C PRO A 133 4.78 -3.96 -21.84
N ASP A 134 3.75 -4.57 -21.28
CA ASP A 134 2.74 -5.29 -22.04
C ASP A 134 1.57 -4.35 -22.32
N MET A 135 1.32 -4.05 -23.60
CA MET A 135 0.30 -3.07 -24.01
C MET A 135 -0.70 -3.70 -24.98
N ALA A 136 -1.90 -3.11 -25.08
CA ALA A 136 -2.87 -3.60 -26.03
C ALA A 136 -2.37 -3.46 -27.47
N GLU A 137 -2.75 -4.40 -28.34
CA GLU A 137 -2.41 -4.30 -29.76
C GLU A 137 -2.93 -2.98 -30.36
N GLY A 138 -2.05 -2.27 -31.06
CA GLY A 138 -2.34 -0.97 -31.66
C GLY A 138 -2.26 0.22 -30.70
N GLU A 139 -2.10 0.00 -29.39
CA GLU A 139 -1.83 1.08 -28.45
C GLU A 139 -0.44 1.68 -28.72
N ALA A 140 -0.39 3.01 -28.78
CA ALA A 140 0.84 3.78 -28.96
C ALA A 140 1.56 3.90 -27.61
N TRP A 141 2.89 3.90 -27.66
CA TRP A 141 3.68 4.15 -26.47
C TRP A 141 3.35 5.55 -25.92
N PRO A 142 3.11 5.70 -24.59
CA PRO A 142 2.69 6.98 -24.05
C PRO A 142 3.72 8.07 -24.24
N LYS A 143 3.24 9.25 -24.62
CA LYS A 143 4.07 10.44 -24.74
C LYS A 143 3.91 11.34 -23.54
N THR A 144 4.95 12.12 -23.30
CA THR A 144 5.02 13.15 -22.27
C THR A 144 3.77 14.04 -22.24
N ARG A 145 3.28 14.50 -23.40
CA ARG A 145 2.06 15.33 -23.50
C ARG A 145 0.78 14.73 -22.88
N GLU A 146 0.75 13.43 -22.62
CA GLU A 146 -0.39 12.68 -22.08
C GLU A 146 -0.38 12.65 -20.54
N LEU A 147 0.69 13.09 -19.89
CA LEU A 147 0.83 13.18 -18.44
C LEU A 147 -0.11 14.25 -17.86
N SER A 148 -0.69 13.98 -16.69
CA SER A 148 -1.85 14.69 -16.16
C SER A 148 -1.55 15.84 -15.19
N ASP A 149 -0.39 15.88 -14.53
CA ASP A 149 -0.16 16.76 -13.35
C ASP A 149 1.12 17.59 -13.42
N TRP A 150 1.27 18.33 -14.52
CA TRP A 150 2.37 19.26 -14.72
C TRP A 150 2.36 20.42 -13.71
N PHE A 151 3.16 20.33 -12.66
CA PHE A 151 3.44 21.43 -11.72
C PHE A 151 4.18 22.60 -12.44
N ASP A 152 3.47 23.34 -13.30
CA ASP A 152 3.94 24.45 -14.15
C ASP A 152 5.07 24.14 -15.15
N ALA A 153 5.58 22.91 -15.16
CA ALA A 153 6.73 22.52 -15.97
C ALA A 153 6.40 22.07 -17.40
N ARG A 154 5.12 22.08 -17.80
CA ARG A 154 4.69 21.58 -19.11
C ARG A 154 5.41 22.24 -20.28
N SER A 155 5.69 23.53 -20.18
CA SER A 155 6.42 24.25 -21.23
C SER A 155 7.93 23.98 -21.23
N GLN A 156 8.46 23.32 -20.20
CA GLN A 156 9.90 23.14 -19.97
C GLN A 156 10.39 21.74 -20.43
N ILE A 157 9.48 20.76 -20.55
CA ILE A 157 9.82 19.40 -21.00
C ILE A 157 9.30 19.15 -22.43
N PRO A 158 10.09 18.53 -23.33
CA PRO A 158 9.63 18.20 -24.68
C PRO A 158 8.42 17.27 -24.68
N GLN A 159 7.35 17.70 -25.32
CA GLN A 159 6.03 17.06 -25.24
C GLN A 159 5.89 15.80 -26.12
N ASP A 160 6.79 15.63 -27.10
CA ASP A 160 6.73 14.54 -28.09
C ASP A 160 7.58 13.32 -27.74
N LEU A 161 8.32 13.38 -26.63
CA LEU A 161 9.13 12.28 -26.12
C LEU A 161 8.26 11.20 -25.50
N HIS A 162 8.73 9.96 -25.57
CA HIS A 162 8.08 8.83 -24.93
C HIS A 162 8.39 8.79 -23.44
N CYS A 163 7.44 8.31 -22.65
CA CYS A 163 7.62 8.10 -21.20
C CYS A 163 8.38 6.79 -20.95
N GLY A 164 9.23 6.73 -19.92
CA GLY A 164 9.79 5.49 -19.42
C GLY A 164 8.72 4.58 -18.83
N PHE A 165 8.98 3.27 -18.80
CA PHE A 165 8.09 2.29 -18.18
C PHE A 165 8.55 1.97 -16.75
N LEU A 166 7.68 2.21 -15.77
CA LEU A 166 7.99 2.00 -14.36
C LEU A 166 7.55 0.60 -13.88
N GLY A 167 6.45 0.09 -14.39
CA GLY A 167 5.96 -1.23 -14.00
C GLY A 167 4.52 -1.46 -14.38
N GLN A 168 4.05 -2.67 -14.19
CA GLN A 168 2.67 -3.05 -14.45
C GLN A 168 2.17 -3.98 -13.36
N ILE A 169 0.91 -3.83 -12.98
CA ILE A 169 0.29 -4.52 -11.85
C ILE A 169 -1.00 -5.20 -12.30
N ALA A 170 -1.07 -6.51 -12.17
CA ALA A 170 -2.28 -7.30 -12.41
C ALA A 170 -3.01 -7.56 -11.09
N PHE A 171 -4.29 -7.21 -11.02
CA PHE A 171 -5.06 -7.42 -9.79
C PHE A 171 -5.22 -8.89 -9.42
N ALA A 172 -5.20 -9.77 -10.43
CA ALA A 172 -5.26 -11.21 -10.24
C ALA A 172 -4.09 -11.76 -9.39
N ASP A 173 -2.94 -11.08 -9.39
CA ASP A 173 -1.79 -11.50 -8.60
C ASP A 173 -1.99 -11.23 -7.10
N MET A 174 -2.85 -10.25 -6.75
CA MET A 174 -3.18 -9.86 -5.37
C MET A 174 -4.49 -10.47 -4.85
N LYS A 175 -5.25 -11.17 -5.70
CA LYS A 175 -6.60 -11.71 -5.38
C LYS A 175 -6.65 -12.62 -4.15
N ASP A 176 -5.52 -13.27 -3.85
CA ASP A 176 -5.40 -14.24 -2.77
C ASP A 176 -4.91 -13.60 -1.46
N SER A 177 -4.81 -12.27 -1.40
CA SER A 177 -4.62 -11.51 -0.16
C SER A 177 -5.94 -11.06 0.46
N VAL A 178 -5.90 -10.60 1.70
CA VAL A 178 -7.00 -9.93 2.41
C VAL A 178 -7.34 -8.60 1.74
N LEU A 179 -6.34 -7.84 1.25
CA LEU A 179 -6.56 -6.64 0.43
C LEU A 179 -7.28 -6.96 -0.89
N GLY A 180 -7.04 -8.14 -1.46
CA GLY A 180 -7.60 -8.57 -2.75
C GLY A 180 -9.12 -8.54 -2.84
N LYS A 181 -9.83 -8.50 -1.69
CA LYS A 181 -11.29 -8.32 -1.63
C LYS A 181 -11.74 -6.88 -1.96
N GLU A 182 -10.86 -5.91 -1.79
CA GLU A 182 -11.10 -4.48 -2.13
C GLU A 182 -10.63 -4.16 -3.56
N LEU A 183 -10.06 -5.14 -4.28
CA LEU A 183 -9.51 -4.97 -5.61
C LEU A 183 -10.39 -5.63 -6.68
N PRO A 184 -10.34 -5.15 -7.94
CA PRO A 184 -10.96 -5.83 -9.06
C PRO A 184 -10.44 -7.27 -9.22
N SER A 185 -11.29 -8.18 -9.67
CA SER A 185 -10.90 -9.60 -9.83
C SER A 185 -10.10 -9.90 -11.10
N PHE A 186 -10.03 -8.95 -12.03
CA PHE A 186 -9.35 -9.08 -13.33
C PHE A 186 -8.81 -7.74 -13.79
N GLY A 187 -7.95 -7.77 -14.81
CA GLY A 187 -7.31 -6.59 -15.36
C GLY A 187 -6.13 -6.11 -14.52
N GLY A 188 -5.74 -4.86 -14.72
CA GLY A 188 -4.59 -4.24 -14.07
C GLY A 188 -4.28 -2.87 -14.64
N PHE A 189 -3.09 -2.37 -14.33
CA PHE A 189 -2.63 -1.07 -14.82
C PHE A 189 -1.11 -1.02 -15.02
N ALA A 190 -0.69 -0.29 -16.04
CA ALA A 190 0.70 0.02 -16.34
C ALA A 190 1.00 1.44 -15.87
N VAL A 191 2.20 1.65 -15.38
CA VAL A 191 2.69 2.95 -14.94
C VAL A 191 3.83 3.35 -15.86
N PHE A 192 3.69 4.52 -16.45
CA PHE A 192 4.70 5.18 -17.25
C PHE A 192 5.13 6.45 -16.53
N GLN A 193 6.37 6.87 -16.69
CA GLN A 193 6.88 8.06 -16.04
C GLN A 193 7.83 8.86 -16.94
N ILE A 194 8.06 10.10 -16.53
CA ILE A 194 9.22 10.87 -16.94
C ILE A 194 9.80 11.50 -15.68
N THR A 195 11.13 11.48 -15.61
CA THR A 195 11.88 12.09 -14.52
C THR A 195 12.84 13.11 -15.12
N GLU A 196 12.85 14.31 -14.57
CA GLU A 196 13.86 15.33 -14.83
C GLU A 196 14.25 15.91 -13.48
N ALA A 197 15.17 15.24 -12.78
CA ALA A 197 15.52 15.57 -11.40
C ALA A 197 16.50 16.75 -11.30
N ASP A 198 17.44 16.85 -12.23
CA ASP A 198 18.63 17.69 -12.09
C ASP A 198 18.34 19.18 -12.32
N GLU A 199 17.54 19.53 -13.34
CA GLU A 199 17.27 20.93 -13.69
C GLU A 199 15.93 21.40 -13.14
N LEU A 200 14.92 20.53 -13.17
CA LEU A 200 13.53 20.89 -12.90
C LEU A 200 12.97 20.23 -11.64
N GLY A 201 13.56 19.14 -11.16
CA GLY A 201 13.11 18.42 -9.96
C GLY A 201 11.74 17.74 -10.13
N ILE A 202 11.45 17.21 -11.31
CA ILE A 202 10.13 16.70 -11.71
C ILE A 202 10.13 15.19 -11.82
N VAL A 203 9.05 14.58 -11.31
CA VAL A 203 8.60 13.25 -11.74
C VAL A 203 7.13 13.34 -12.08
N GLU A 204 6.79 12.95 -13.30
CA GLU A 204 5.41 12.88 -13.77
C GLU A 204 5.09 11.45 -14.17
N VAL A 205 3.87 11.01 -13.89
CA VAL A 205 3.45 9.64 -14.12
C VAL A 205 2.11 9.55 -14.85
N LEU A 206 1.92 8.46 -15.58
CA LEU A 206 0.70 8.12 -16.28
C LEU A 206 0.32 6.68 -15.92
N VAL A 207 -0.94 6.51 -15.51
CA VAL A 207 -1.52 5.20 -15.24
C VAL A 207 -2.42 4.78 -16.41
N ARG A 208 -2.16 3.61 -16.98
CA ARG A 208 -2.89 3.02 -18.11
C ARG A 208 -3.58 1.73 -17.70
N PRO A 209 -4.91 1.72 -17.49
CA PRO A 209 -5.62 0.50 -17.15
C PRO A 209 -5.74 -0.44 -18.35
N TRP A 210 -5.74 -1.75 -18.10
CA TRP A 210 -6.18 -2.77 -19.05
C TRP A 210 -7.23 -3.69 -18.43
N ALA A 211 -8.19 -4.13 -19.24
CA ALA A 211 -9.26 -5.01 -18.78
C ALA A 211 -8.95 -6.51 -18.98
N ARG A 212 -8.13 -6.87 -19.98
CA ARG A 212 -7.92 -8.28 -20.36
C ARG A 212 -6.48 -8.57 -20.75
N THR A 213 -5.84 -9.50 -20.04
CA THR A 213 -4.47 -9.95 -20.32
C THR A 213 -4.28 -10.52 -21.73
N ALA A 214 -5.29 -11.23 -22.26
CA ALA A 214 -5.20 -11.85 -23.59
C ALA A 214 -5.09 -10.84 -24.75
N ALA A 215 -5.33 -9.55 -24.50
CA ALA A 215 -5.17 -8.49 -25.49
C ALA A 215 -3.79 -7.83 -25.45
N LEU A 216 -2.93 -8.21 -24.51
CA LEU A 216 -1.63 -7.60 -24.28
C LEU A 216 -0.55 -8.26 -25.13
N ALA A 217 0.38 -7.44 -25.60
CA ALA A 217 1.61 -7.86 -26.24
C ALA A 217 2.77 -7.00 -25.75
N ARG A 218 3.92 -7.63 -25.53
CA ARG A 218 5.14 -6.90 -25.14
C ARG A 218 5.58 -5.95 -26.23
N ARG A 219 5.87 -4.70 -25.86
CA ARG A 219 6.28 -3.67 -26.82
C ARG A 219 7.77 -3.37 -26.71
N ALA A 220 8.44 -3.36 -27.86
CA ALA A 220 9.81 -2.86 -27.94
C ALA A 220 9.84 -1.35 -27.65
N PRO A 221 10.91 -0.85 -27.01
CA PRO A 221 11.01 0.56 -26.66
C PRO A 221 11.20 1.42 -27.93
N PRO A 222 10.57 2.60 -28.00
CA PRO A 222 10.86 3.59 -29.02
C PRO A 222 12.35 4.03 -29.02
N PRO A 223 12.91 4.44 -30.17
CA PRO A 223 14.33 4.78 -30.27
C PRO A 223 14.80 5.89 -29.32
N ASP A 224 13.94 6.89 -29.05
CA ASP A 224 14.26 8.02 -28.19
C ASP A 224 14.39 7.65 -26.70
N LEU A 225 13.81 6.52 -26.26
CA LEU A 225 14.04 5.99 -24.92
C LEU A 225 15.39 5.28 -24.79
N VAL A 226 15.91 4.72 -25.87
CA VAL A 226 17.20 4.00 -25.87
C VAL A 226 18.38 4.97 -25.90
N GLU A 227 18.17 6.14 -26.50
CA GLU A 227 19.19 7.19 -26.66
C GLU A 227 19.40 8.06 -25.41
N ASP A 228 18.65 7.83 -24.32
CA ASP A 228 18.67 8.62 -23.07
C ASP A 228 18.69 10.14 -23.27
N ARG A 229 17.65 10.67 -23.91
CA ARG A 229 17.61 12.09 -24.31
C ARG A 229 17.49 13.09 -23.16
N PHE A 230 17.21 12.62 -21.95
CA PHE A 230 17.22 13.42 -20.73
C PHE A 230 18.54 13.33 -19.97
N GLY A 231 19.48 12.48 -20.42
CA GLY A 231 20.72 12.21 -19.71
C GLY A 231 20.52 11.56 -18.34
N GLN A 232 19.34 11.00 -18.10
CA GLN A 232 18.95 10.36 -16.86
C GLN A 232 18.46 8.95 -17.17
N GLN A 233 19.29 7.95 -16.80
CA GLN A 233 19.03 6.53 -17.09
C GLN A 233 17.67 6.03 -16.60
N ILE A 234 17.06 6.69 -15.60
CA ILE A 234 15.72 6.40 -15.10
C ILE A 234 14.62 6.49 -16.18
N ASN A 235 14.82 7.29 -17.22
CA ASN A 235 13.89 7.41 -18.35
C ASN A 235 14.12 6.32 -19.41
N SER A 236 15.26 5.63 -19.36
CA SER A 236 15.61 4.56 -20.29
C SER A 236 15.05 3.21 -19.83
N PRO A 237 14.88 2.22 -20.73
CA PRO A 237 14.44 0.89 -20.34
C PRO A 237 15.41 0.25 -19.34
N GLN A 238 14.89 -0.13 -18.18
CA GLN A 238 15.63 -0.78 -17.10
C GLN A 238 15.38 -2.29 -17.12
N SER A 239 16.23 -3.08 -16.44
CA SER A 239 15.99 -4.51 -16.29
C SER A 239 14.74 -4.78 -15.45
N ALA A 240 13.96 -5.81 -15.80
CA ALA A 240 12.75 -6.12 -15.06
C ALA A 240 13.07 -6.64 -13.65
N HIS A 241 12.25 -6.27 -12.67
CA HIS A 241 12.31 -6.76 -11.29
C HIS A 241 11.00 -7.46 -10.92
N VAL A 242 11.12 -8.54 -10.15
CA VAL A 242 9.97 -9.22 -9.54
C VAL A 242 9.68 -8.64 -8.16
N MET A 243 8.40 -8.57 -7.82
CA MET A 243 7.93 -8.10 -6.52
C MET A 243 7.60 -9.27 -5.59
N GLU A 244 7.93 -9.11 -4.31
CA GLU A 244 7.38 -9.88 -3.20
C GLU A 244 6.44 -8.99 -2.38
N LEU A 245 5.20 -9.44 -2.19
CA LEU A 245 4.18 -8.74 -1.43
C LEU A 245 3.89 -9.44 -0.10
N ARG A 246 3.72 -8.67 0.97
CA ARG A 246 3.41 -9.17 2.32
C ARG A 246 2.21 -8.45 2.90
N GLU A 247 1.31 -9.18 3.56
CA GLU A 247 0.13 -8.59 4.17
C GLU A 247 0.49 -7.78 5.43
N VAL A 248 0.01 -6.55 5.49
CA VAL A 248 0.21 -5.65 6.64
C VAL A 248 -1.09 -4.91 6.95
N LEU A 249 -1.17 -4.34 8.16
CA LEU A 249 -2.18 -3.35 8.49
C LEU A 249 -1.67 -1.95 8.21
N SER A 250 -2.58 -1.07 7.83
CA SER A 250 -2.29 0.34 7.58
C SER A 250 -3.18 1.21 8.45
N LEU A 251 -2.58 2.27 8.98
CA LEU A 251 -3.23 3.40 9.62
C LEU A 251 -2.91 4.67 8.83
N PRO A 252 -3.83 5.64 8.76
CA PRO A 252 -3.55 6.94 8.15
C PRO A 252 -2.46 7.66 8.94
N ASP A 253 -1.84 8.69 8.37
CA ASP A 253 -1.10 9.64 9.18
C ASP A 253 -2.05 10.68 9.77
N ALA A 254 -2.05 10.79 11.09
CA ALA A 254 -2.93 11.70 11.83
C ALA A 254 -2.19 12.90 12.42
N ARG A 255 -0.89 13.04 12.16
CA ARG A 255 -0.08 14.19 12.59
C ARG A 255 -0.48 15.44 11.83
N ASP A 256 -0.55 15.33 10.51
CA ASP A 256 -0.78 16.39 9.54
C ASP A 256 -1.50 15.83 8.30
N GLY A 257 -1.91 16.71 7.37
CA GLY A 257 -2.68 16.32 6.18
C GLY A 257 -4.18 16.09 6.42
N PRO A 258 -4.91 15.48 5.47
CA PRO A 258 -6.37 15.41 5.52
C PRO A 258 -6.94 14.63 6.71
N PHE A 259 -6.19 13.66 7.23
CA PHE A 259 -6.62 12.76 8.29
C PHE A 259 -6.32 13.29 9.69
N ALA A 260 -5.57 14.39 9.85
CA ALA A 260 -5.30 15.01 11.15
C ALA A 260 -6.57 15.34 11.95
N LYS A 261 -7.68 15.62 11.26
CA LYS A 261 -9.00 15.86 11.88
C LYS A 261 -9.65 14.62 12.50
N TRP A 262 -9.19 13.41 12.16
CA TRP A 262 -9.76 12.15 12.66
C TRP A 262 -9.28 11.80 14.05
N ILE A 263 -8.10 12.28 14.44
CA ILE A 263 -7.55 12.07 15.79
C ILE A 263 -7.16 13.44 16.35
N PRO A 264 -8.10 14.09 17.06
CA PRO A 264 -7.86 15.39 17.65
C PRO A 264 -6.59 15.39 18.53
N ASP A 265 -5.87 16.51 18.50
CA ASP A 265 -4.64 16.76 19.26
C ASP A 265 -3.40 15.95 18.87
N CYS A 266 -3.43 15.17 17.78
CA CYS A 266 -2.23 14.52 17.22
C CYS A 266 -1.23 15.50 16.57
N GLY A 267 -1.66 16.70 16.15
CA GLY A 267 -0.77 17.71 15.55
C GLY A 267 -0.26 18.81 16.51
N TYR A 268 -0.83 18.91 17.72
CA TYR A 268 -0.50 19.99 18.68
C TYR A 268 -0.30 19.50 20.13
N GLY A 269 -0.59 18.23 20.43
CA GLY A 269 -0.34 17.62 21.73
C GLY A 269 0.72 16.52 21.63
N GLU A 270 1.90 16.75 22.22
CA GLU A 270 3.05 15.81 22.19
C GLU A 270 2.69 14.36 22.58
N ARG A 271 1.63 14.19 23.37
CA ARG A 271 1.26 12.90 23.96
C ARG A 271 0.46 12.00 23.00
N HIS A 272 -0.57 12.54 22.32
CA HIS A 272 -1.37 11.77 21.37
C HIS A 272 -0.56 11.45 20.10
N GLU A 273 0.23 12.41 19.63
CA GLU A 273 1.18 12.23 18.53
C GLU A 273 2.10 11.03 18.80
N LYS A 274 2.70 10.97 19.99
CA LYS A 274 3.62 9.89 20.37
C LYS A 274 2.96 8.51 20.39
N VAL A 275 1.75 8.39 20.95
CA VAL A 275 0.99 7.12 20.94
C VAL A 275 0.69 6.71 19.50
N TYR A 276 0.27 7.66 18.67
CA TYR A 276 -0.11 7.37 17.30
C TYR A 276 1.08 6.97 16.43
N ARG A 277 2.22 7.65 16.58
CA ARG A 277 3.47 7.25 15.92
C ARG A 277 3.87 5.84 16.32
N PHE A 278 3.82 5.49 17.61
CA PHE A 278 4.11 4.12 18.03
C PHE A 278 3.15 3.08 17.45
N LEU A 279 1.88 3.43 17.20
CA LEU A 279 0.95 2.56 16.48
C LEU A 279 1.33 2.38 15.01
N GLN A 280 1.76 3.45 14.34
CA GLN A 280 2.26 3.40 12.97
C GLN A 280 3.52 2.55 12.90
N ASP A 281 4.49 2.79 13.78
CA ASP A 281 5.71 1.99 13.91
C ASP A 281 5.37 0.51 14.15
N ALA A 282 4.34 0.20 14.95
CA ALA A 282 3.89 -1.18 15.17
C ALA A 282 3.24 -1.84 13.94
N CYS A 283 2.75 -1.05 12.96
CA CYS A 283 2.38 -1.55 11.64
C CYS A 283 3.63 -1.87 10.81
N ASP A 284 4.68 -1.06 10.97
CA ASP A 284 5.86 -0.99 10.10
C ASP A 284 7.12 -1.69 10.66
N ALA A 285 7.09 -2.23 11.88
CA ALA A 285 8.29 -2.64 12.65
C ALA A 285 9.21 -3.73 12.05
N ASP A 286 8.80 -4.44 10.99
CA ASP A 286 9.68 -5.38 10.25
C ASP A 286 10.01 -4.87 8.83
N VAL A 287 9.62 -3.63 8.54
CA VAL A 287 9.60 -3.04 7.20
C VAL A 287 10.74 -2.02 7.04
N GLU A 288 11.23 -1.43 8.14
CA GLU A 288 12.36 -0.49 8.15
C GLU A 288 13.68 -1.11 7.64
N ASP A 289 13.92 -2.40 7.87
CA ASP A 289 15.13 -3.08 7.35
C ASP A 289 15.10 -3.32 5.82
N HIS A 290 13.96 -3.08 5.15
CA HIS A 290 13.74 -3.47 3.74
C HIS A 290 13.09 -2.42 2.82
N GLY A 291 12.82 -1.20 3.27
CA GLY A 291 12.25 -0.14 2.43
C GLY A 291 10.77 0.22 2.67
N GLY A 292 10.25 0.00 3.89
CA GLY A 292 9.17 0.74 4.59
C GLY A 292 7.82 1.05 3.93
N TYR A 293 7.87 1.69 2.77
CA TYR A 293 6.81 2.56 2.24
C TYR A 293 6.18 2.01 0.95
N LEU A 294 6.87 1.10 0.29
CA LEU A 294 6.46 0.46 -0.96
C LEU A 294 5.27 -0.47 -0.76
N GLY A 295 4.31 -0.43 -1.68
CA GLY A 295 3.18 -1.36 -1.60
C GLY A 295 1.85 -0.84 -2.12
N PHE A 296 0.77 -1.55 -1.77
CA PHE A 296 -0.59 -1.36 -2.30
C PHE A 296 -1.63 -1.28 -1.17
N GLY A 297 -2.72 -0.56 -1.41
CA GLY A 297 -3.84 -0.45 -0.48
C GLY A 297 -3.52 0.28 0.83
N GLY A 298 -4.51 0.41 1.70
CA GLY A 298 -4.37 1.20 2.93
C GLY A 298 -4.25 2.70 2.67
N TYR A 299 -3.50 3.38 3.52
CA TYR A 299 -3.30 4.84 3.46
C TYR A 299 -1.94 5.18 2.87
N LEU A 300 -1.83 6.38 2.30
CA LEU A 300 -0.53 6.91 1.91
C LEU A 300 0.26 7.28 3.17
N LYS A 301 1.58 7.14 3.08
CA LYS A 301 2.54 7.60 4.08
C LYS A 301 3.64 8.32 3.32
N ALA A 302 4.09 9.46 3.83
CA ALA A 302 5.20 10.17 3.22
C ALA A 302 6.55 9.65 3.75
N THR A 303 7.51 9.60 2.82
CA THR A 303 8.96 9.74 3.00
C THR A 303 9.38 10.67 4.13
N SER A 304 9.00 11.90 3.86
CA SER A 304 9.33 13.11 4.58
C SER A 304 8.14 14.05 4.41
N GLY A 305 7.85 14.87 5.43
CA GLY A 305 6.71 15.79 5.38
C GLY A 305 5.37 15.14 5.76
N ASN A 306 4.28 15.73 5.25
CA ASN A 306 2.91 15.40 5.68
C ASN A 306 2.32 14.27 4.84
N ASP A 307 1.23 13.64 5.33
CA ASP A 307 0.40 12.72 4.53
C ASP A 307 0.10 13.33 3.15
N PRO A 308 0.50 12.67 2.03
CA PRO A 308 0.37 13.28 0.73
C PRO A 308 -1.08 13.20 0.22
N SER A 309 -1.97 12.44 0.86
CA SER A 309 -3.36 12.26 0.41
C SER A 309 -4.06 13.59 0.12
N LEU A 310 -4.84 13.63 -0.96
CA LEU A 310 -5.57 14.83 -1.37
C LEU A 310 -6.72 15.16 -0.43
N ASP A 311 -7.43 14.13 0.03
CA ASP A 311 -8.53 14.25 0.98
C ASP A 311 -8.72 12.94 1.75
N THR A 312 -9.75 12.91 2.61
CA THR A 312 -10.07 11.75 3.45
C THR A 312 -10.81 10.61 2.75
N GLN A 313 -11.07 10.73 1.45
CA GLN A 313 -11.71 9.73 0.59
C GLN A 313 -10.71 9.06 -0.37
N SER A 314 -9.51 9.60 -0.48
CA SER A 314 -8.40 9.01 -1.21
C SER A 314 -7.74 7.87 -0.43
N LEU A 315 -7.45 6.77 -1.12
CA LEU A 315 -6.68 5.64 -0.62
C LEU A 315 -5.40 5.47 -1.43
N ARG A 316 -4.39 4.84 -0.82
CA ARG A 316 -3.20 4.42 -1.55
C ARG A 316 -3.59 3.35 -2.57
N LEU A 317 -3.45 3.66 -3.86
CA LEU A 317 -3.43 2.62 -4.89
C LEU A 317 -2.11 1.88 -4.80
N ALA A 318 -1.01 2.63 -4.93
CA ALA A 318 0.34 2.09 -4.91
C ALA A 318 1.35 3.15 -4.43
N VAL A 319 2.46 2.70 -3.87
CA VAL A 319 3.70 3.46 -3.73
C VAL A 319 4.79 2.61 -4.35
N LEU A 320 5.42 3.12 -5.41
CA LEU A 320 6.36 2.37 -6.23
C LEU A 320 7.69 3.11 -6.31
N PRO A 321 8.82 2.40 -6.44
CA PRO A 321 10.10 3.04 -6.66
C PRO A 321 10.15 3.61 -8.10
N SER A 322 10.67 4.82 -8.27
CA SER A 322 10.86 5.43 -9.58
C SER A 322 12.04 4.79 -10.32
N SER A 323 13.09 4.41 -9.59
CA SER A 323 14.23 3.64 -10.10
C SER A 323 14.63 2.53 -9.11
N PRO A 324 15.46 1.55 -9.53
CA PRO A 324 15.97 0.54 -8.62
C PRO A 324 16.79 1.08 -7.44
N GLU A 325 17.30 2.31 -7.55
CA GLU A 325 18.31 2.88 -6.64
C GLU A 325 17.78 4.04 -5.79
N ALA A 326 16.71 4.72 -6.23
CA ALA A 326 16.17 5.90 -5.55
C ALA A 326 14.76 6.26 -6.03
N GLY A 327 14.10 7.07 -5.20
CA GLY A 327 12.89 7.81 -5.52
C GLY A 327 11.60 7.00 -5.37
N LEU A 328 10.55 7.60 -4.79
CA LEU A 328 9.25 6.94 -4.60
C LEU A 328 8.11 7.75 -5.20
N VAL A 329 7.29 7.13 -6.03
CA VAL A 329 6.08 7.72 -6.60
C VAL A 329 4.83 7.22 -5.89
N HIS A 330 3.99 8.15 -5.46
CA HIS A 330 2.78 7.89 -4.68
C HIS A 330 1.53 8.04 -5.55
N PHE A 331 0.69 7.00 -5.57
CA PHE A 331 -0.57 6.97 -6.32
C PHE A 331 -1.76 6.90 -5.36
N ALA A 332 -2.68 7.85 -5.49
CA ALA A 332 -3.99 7.80 -4.83
C ALA A 332 -5.09 7.43 -5.80
N VAL A 333 -6.13 6.80 -5.27
CA VAL A 333 -7.39 6.57 -5.96
C VAL A 333 -8.55 6.84 -4.99
N PRO A 334 -9.66 7.44 -5.44
CA PRO A 334 -10.86 7.53 -4.62
C PRO A 334 -11.31 6.14 -4.15
N ALA A 335 -11.65 5.98 -2.88
CA ALA A 335 -11.97 4.68 -2.29
C ALA A 335 -13.04 3.89 -3.06
N GLY A 336 -14.10 4.57 -3.49
CA GLY A 336 -15.20 3.94 -4.24
C GLY A 336 -14.84 3.54 -5.68
N ASP A 337 -13.77 4.11 -6.24
CA ASP A 337 -13.34 3.82 -7.61
C ASP A 337 -12.40 2.60 -7.68
N LEU A 338 -11.66 2.31 -6.60
CA LEU A 338 -10.78 1.15 -6.52
C LEU A 338 -11.55 -0.17 -6.66
N GLU A 339 -12.61 -0.35 -5.87
CA GLU A 339 -13.47 -1.55 -5.93
C GLU A 339 -14.15 -1.73 -7.30
N LEU A 340 -14.47 -0.61 -7.96
CA LEU A 340 -15.09 -0.59 -9.28
C LEU A 340 -14.09 -0.75 -10.43
N GLY A 341 -12.78 -0.78 -10.14
CA GLY A 341 -11.72 -0.81 -11.15
C GLY A 341 -11.68 0.45 -12.03
N ARG A 342 -12.19 1.58 -11.52
CA ARG A 342 -12.23 2.87 -12.22
C ARG A 342 -10.93 3.62 -12.01
N LEU A 343 -9.91 3.20 -12.76
CA LEU A 343 -8.56 3.76 -12.63
C LEU A 343 -8.32 5.02 -13.47
N ASP A 344 -9.35 5.53 -14.15
CA ASP A 344 -9.32 6.82 -14.87
C ASP A 344 -9.12 8.02 -13.95
N ARG A 345 -9.32 7.83 -12.64
CA ARG A 345 -9.18 8.85 -11.60
C ARG A 345 -8.02 8.58 -10.65
N VAL A 346 -7.06 7.75 -11.06
CA VAL A 346 -5.81 7.61 -10.30
C VAL A 346 -5.04 8.91 -10.42
N GLN A 347 -4.59 9.44 -9.28
CA GLN A 347 -3.87 10.68 -9.19
C GLN A 347 -2.45 10.40 -8.72
N TYR A 348 -1.50 11.07 -9.36
CA TYR A 348 -0.16 11.23 -8.83
C TYR A 348 -0.22 12.25 -7.69
N VAL A 349 0.45 11.95 -6.60
CA VAL A 349 0.26 12.71 -5.36
C VAL A 349 1.55 13.31 -4.83
N TRP A 350 2.65 12.58 -4.94
CA TRP A 350 3.94 12.97 -4.38
C TRP A 350 5.06 12.15 -5.01
N ASN A 351 6.24 12.76 -5.15
CA ASN A 351 7.49 12.05 -5.34
C ASN A 351 8.43 12.37 -4.20
N ASP A 352 8.95 11.32 -3.55
CA ASP A 352 10.00 11.47 -2.55
C ASP A 352 11.35 11.15 -3.17
N TRP A 353 12.34 12.01 -2.91
CA TRP A 353 13.70 11.90 -3.44
C TRP A 353 14.69 11.34 -2.41
N ASP A 354 14.32 11.29 -1.12
CA ASP A 354 15.22 10.98 0.00
C ASP A 354 15.23 9.48 0.40
N ALA A 355 14.55 8.62 -0.36
CA ALA A 355 14.29 7.22 -0.03
C ALA A 355 15.46 6.25 -0.22
#